data_AF-A0A9D2E889-F1
#
_entry.id   AF-A0A9D2E889-F1
#
_cell.length_a   1.000
_cell.length_b   1.000
_cell.length_c   1.000
_cell.angle_alpha   90.00
_cell.angle_beta   90.00
_cell.angle_gamma   90.00
#
_symmetry.space_group_name_H-M   'P 1'
#
loop_
_entity.id
_entity.type
_entity.pdbx_description
1 polymer ?
#
loop_
_entity_poly.entity_id
_entity_poly.type
_entity_poly.pdbx_seq_one_letter_code
_entity_poly.pdbx_strand_id
1 'polypeptide(L)'
;MKESIKGWRTWCAVRLLVAVALMGTVFMACSDDDEPVNVVYTASFESFHGSGENFMAELALVEQAYMKALNISESPFMLNGIMAECDALVKAACERAEAEVEAMGLMDISFTYVVKNNNTGQHVYSYTYGN
;
A
#
# COMPACT_ATOMS: atom_id res chain seq x y z
N MET A 1 47.71 36.82 -34.27
CA MET A 1 46.95 37.90 -34.92
C MET A 1 45.46 37.59 -34.77
N LYS A 2 44.74 38.48 -34.08
CA LYS A 2 43.36 38.93 -34.35
C LYS A 2 42.25 37.89 -34.13
N GLU A 3 41.64 37.87 -32.93
CA GLU A 3 40.38 38.60 -32.60
C GLU A 3 39.13 37.82 -33.06
N SER A 4 38.41 37.19 -32.13
CA SER A 4 37.18 37.74 -31.52
C SER A 4 35.91 37.36 -32.28
N ILE A 5 35.25 36.29 -31.83
CA ILE A 5 33.80 36.14 -31.96
C ILE A 5 33.23 36.03 -30.55
N LYS A 6 32.87 37.21 -30.04
CA LYS A 6 31.88 37.47 -28.99
C LYS A 6 30.64 36.63 -29.32
N GLY A 7 30.05 35.88 -28.41
CA GLY A 7 29.63 36.34 -27.11
C GLY A 7 28.12 36.14 -27.07
N TRP A 8 27.68 35.02 -26.50
CA TRP A 8 26.36 34.94 -25.89
C TRP A 8 26.32 33.72 -24.98
N ARG A 9 25.72 33.90 -23.80
CA ARG A 9 25.40 32.86 -22.80
C ARG A 9 26.53 32.45 -21.85
N THR A 10 27.19 33.43 -21.25
CA THR A 10 27.91 33.27 -19.97
C THR A 10 27.13 33.95 -18.84
N TRP A 11 25.93 33.46 -18.54
CA TRP A 11 25.12 33.90 -17.39
C TRP A 11 24.40 32.67 -16.82
N CYS A 12 25.12 31.86 -16.06
CA CYS A 12 24.60 31.04 -14.96
C CYS A 12 25.73 30.91 -13.96
N ALA A 13 26.00 32.04 -13.30
CA ALA A 13 26.82 32.08 -12.10
C ALA A 13 26.23 31.09 -11.09
N VAL A 14 26.92 29.97 -10.93
CA VAL A 14 27.36 29.44 -9.63
C VAL A 14 26.59 30.04 -8.44
N ARG A 15 25.43 29.48 -8.13
CA ARG A 15 24.73 29.62 -6.83
C ARG A 15 23.77 28.47 -6.64
N LEU A 16 24.20 27.46 -5.89
CA LEU A 16 23.45 26.83 -4.78
C LEU A 16 24.16 25.54 -4.36
N LEU A 17 25.23 25.70 -3.59
CA LEU A 17 25.60 24.74 -2.56
C LEU A 17 24.48 24.76 -1.52
N VAL A 18 23.56 23.79 -1.56
CA VAL A 18 22.65 23.52 -0.44
C VAL A 18 23.16 22.25 0.24
N ALA A 19 23.92 22.48 1.30
CA ALA A 19 24.13 21.51 2.35
C ALA A 19 22.77 21.25 3.03
N VAL A 20 22.13 20.11 2.72
CA VAL A 20 21.12 19.52 3.60
C VAL A 20 21.86 18.53 4.50
N ALA A 21 22.66 19.11 5.41
CA ALA A 21 23.03 18.44 6.63
C ALA A 21 22.16 19.06 7.72
N LEU A 22 21.31 18.23 8.34
CA LEU A 22 20.72 18.32 9.69
C LEU A 22 19.23 17.97 9.70
N MET A 23 18.90 17.11 10.67
CA MET A 23 17.59 16.71 11.20
C MET A 23 16.95 15.52 10.47
N GLY A 24 16.81 14.32 11.04
CA GLY A 24 16.87 13.95 12.45
C GLY A 24 17.46 12.58 12.69
N THR A 25 18.36 12.52 13.67
CA THR A 25 18.50 11.37 14.55
C THR A 25 17.16 11.16 15.25
N VAL A 26 16.32 10.28 14.71
CA VAL A 26 15.33 9.63 15.55
C VAL A 26 16.03 8.36 16.02
N PHE A 27 16.38 8.40 17.30
CA PHE A 27 16.72 7.24 18.09
C PHE A 27 15.78 6.09 17.68
N MET A 28 16.29 5.06 17.00
CA MET A 28 15.76 3.74 17.25
C MET A 28 16.22 3.42 18.66
N ALA A 29 15.44 3.90 19.63
CA ALA A 29 15.43 3.32 20.94
C ALA A 29 15.22 1.82 20.69
N CYS A 30 16.25 1.02 20.96
CA CYS A 30 16.06 -0.37 21.31
C CYS A 30 15.04 -0.36 22.45
N SER A 31 13.78 -0.65 22.13
CA SER A 31 12.83 -1.10 23.10
C SER A 31 12.67 -2.60 22.83
N ASP A 32 12.99 -3.38 23.85
CA ASP A 32 12.81 -4.82 24.01
C ASP A 32 12.01 -5.56 22.93
N ASP A 33 12.65 -6.60 22.38
CA ASP A 33 12.02 -7.86 21.95
C ASP A 33 10.67 -7.74 21.24
N ASP A 34 10.68 -7.20 20.01
CA ASP A 34 9.69 -7.63 19.03
C ASP A 34 10.04 -9.08 18.61
N GLU A 35 9.64 -10.03 19.45
CA GLU A 35 9.81 -11.45 19.16
C GLU A 35 8.96 -11.84 17.94
N PRO A 36 9.47 -12.72 17.07
CA PRO A 36 8.70 -13.21 15.94
C PRO A 36 7.48 -14.01 16.46
N VAL A 37 6.29 -13.55 16.08
CA VAL A 37 5.01 -14.18 16.44
C VAL A 37 4.30 -14.68 15.18
N ASN A 38 3.35 -15.61 15.37
CA ASN A 38 2.39 -15.94 14.32
C ASN A 38 1.22 -14.96 14.38
N VAL A 39 1.12 -14.12 13.36
CA VAL A 39 0.03 -13.14 13.21
C VAL A 39 -1.03 -13.72 12.27
N VAL A 40 -2.26 -13.79 12.75
CA VAL A 40 -3.40 -14.32 12.02
C VAL A 40 -4.17 -13.15 11.40
N TYR A 41 -4.46 -13.24 10.11
CA TYR A 41 -5.21 -12.23 9.39
C TYR A 41 -6.50 -12.82 8.80
N THR A 42 -7.53 -11.99 8.72
CA THR A 42 -8.76 -12.31 7.98
C THR A 42 -9.01 -11.22 6.95
N ALA A 43 -9.01 -11.61 5.68
CA ALA A 43 -9.43 -10.76 4.56
C ALA A 43 -10.88 -11.10 4.19
N SER A 44 -11.72 -10.07 4.05
CA SER A 44 -13.17 -10.24 3.80
C SER A 44 -13.82 -8.94 3.33
N PHE A 45 -14.99 -9.07 2.70
CA PHE A 45 -15.92 -7.93 2.52
C PHE A 45 -16.67 -7.66 3.83
N GLU A 46 -16.52 -6.45 4.36
CA GLU A 46 -17.31 -5.97 5.52
C GLU A 46 -18.70 -5.50 5.10
N SER A 47 -18.79 -4.89 3.92
CA SER A 47 -20.04 -4.52 3.29
C SER A 47 -19.93 -4.70 1.79
N PHE A 48 -21.05 -4.97 1.13
CA PHE A 48 -21.14 -4.98 -0.32
C PHE A 48 -22.58 -4.75 -0.76
N HIS A 49 -22.73 -4.08 -1.89
CA HIS A 49 -23.99 -3.84 -2.55
C HIS A 49 -23.78 -3.88 -4.07
N GLY A 50 -24.74 -4.42 -4.79
CA GLY A 50 -24.72 -4.41 -6.24
C GLY A 50 -26.10 -4.72 -6.78
N SER A 51 -26.35 -4.23 -8.00
CA SER A 51 -27.69 -4.30 -8.62
C SER A 51 -27.71 -5.00 -9.97
N GLY A 52 -26.53 -5.32 -10.54
CA GLY A 52 -26.39 -6.05 -11.79
C GLY A 52 -26.40 -7.57 -11.62
N GLU A 53 -26.78 -8.31 -12.67
CA GLU A 53 -26.77 -9.78 -12.70
C GLU A 53 -25.37 -10.38 -12.48
N ASN A 54 -24.31 -9.61 -12.79
CA ASN A 54 -22.92 -10.04 -12.69
C ASN A 54 -22.23 -9.63 -11.38
N PHE A 55 -22.92 -8.92 -10.48
CA PHE A 55 -22.31 -8.36 -9.27
C PHE A 55 -21.48 -9.37 -8.46
N MET A 56 -22.00 -10.59 -8.27
CA MET A 56 -21.29 -11.63 -7.51
C MET A 56 -20.00 -12.07 -8.20
N ALA A 57 -19.97 -12.09 -9.54
CA ALA A 57 -18.76 -12.39 -10.29
C ALA A 57 -17.72 -11.26 -10.18
N GLU A 58 -18.17 -10.00 -10.16
CA GLU A 58 -17.31 -8.84 -9.94
C GLU A 58 -16.70 -8.84 -8.54
N LEU A 59 -17.48 -9.13 -7.49
CA LEU A 59 -16.95 -9.32 -6.14
C LEU A 59 -15.92 -10.46 -6.08
N ALA A 60 -16.17 -11.57 -6.77
CA ALA A 60 -15.22 -12.68 -6.83
C ALA A 60 -13.90 -12.31 -7.54
N LEU A 61 -13.95 -11.41 -8.53
CA LEU A 61 -12.73 -10.87 -9.16
C LEU A 61 -11.95 -9.96 -8.21
N VAL A 62 -12.66 -9.12 -7.45
CA VAL A 62 -12.06 -8.27 -6.41
C VAL A 62 -11.38 -9.15 -5.35
N GLU A 63 -12.08 -10.16 -4.82
CA GLU A 63 -11.51 -11.09 -3.83
C GLU A 63 -10.26 -11.78 -4.37
N GLN A 64 -10.30 -12.26 -5.61
CA GLN A 64 -9.15 -12.87 -6.27
C GLN A 64 -7.95 -11.91 -6.41
N ALA A 65 -8.18 -10.63 -6.73
CA ALA A 65 -7.10 -9.64 -6.82
C ALA A 65 -6.40 -9.44 -5.47
N TYR A 66 -7.16 -9.32 -4.38
CA TYR A 66 -6.60 -9.23 -3.03
C TYR A 66 -5.87 -10.51 -2.62
N MET A 67 -6.47 -11.68 -2.83
CA MET A 67 -5.85 -12.97 -2.51
C MET A 67 -4.54 -13.18 -3.28
N LYS A 68 -4.52 -12.83 -4.58
CA LYS A 68 -3.32 -12.87 -5.42
C LYS A 68 -2.24 -11.92 -4.91
N ALA A 69 -2.58 -10.67 -4.56
CA ALA A 69 -1.61 -9.70 -4.07
C ALA A 69 -1.02 -10.07 -2.70
N LEU A 70 -1.82 -10.70 -1.84
CA LEU A 70 -1.43 -11.26 -0.55
C LEU A 70 -0.69 -12.61 -0.68
N ASN A 71 -0.71 -13.22 -1.87
CA ASN A 71 -0.16 -14.55 -2.15
C ASN A 71 -0.78 -15.64 -1.25
N ILE A 72 -2.12 -15.63 -1.13
CA ILE A 72 -2.90 -16.59 -0.36
C ILE A 72 -3.94 -17.28 -1.24
N SER A 73 -4.34 -18.50 -0.86
CA SER A 73 -5.42 -19.25 -1.51
C SER A 73 -6.71 -19.29 -0.70
N GLU A 74 -6.67 -18.85 0.56
CA GLU A 74 -7.82 -18.83 1.46
C GLU A 74 -7.61 -17.81 2.58
N SER A 75 -8.71 -17.46 3.24
CA SER A 75 -8.77 -16.62 4.45
C SER A 75 -9.48 -17.43 5.54
N PRO A 76 -8.99 -17.45 6.79
CA PRO A 76 -7.87 -16.69 7.33
C PRO A 76 -6.49 -17.20 6.87
N PHE A 77 -5.46 -16.37 7.01
CA PHE A 77 -4.06 -16.70 6.69
C PHE A 77 -3.11 -16.24 7.80
N MET A 78 -1.86 -16.72 7.77
CA MET A 78 -0.86 -16.43 8.79
C MET A 78 0.44 -15.90 8.20
N LEU A 79 1.05 -14.95 8.90
CA LEU A 79 2.44 -14.56 8.69
C LEU A 79 3.23 -14.78 9.97
N ASN A 80 4.51 -15.15 9.83
CA ASN A 80 5.43 -15.29 10.94
C ASN A 80 6.46 -14.17 10.87
N GLY A 81 6.63 -13.43 11.97
CA GLY A 81 7.61 -12.35 12.06
C GLY A 81 7.24 -11.30 13.09
N ILE A 82 7.92 -10.16 13.03
CA ILE A 82 7.58 -9.00 13.84
C ILE A 82 6.20 -8.51 13.41
N MET A 83 5.31 -8.30 14.37
CA MET A 83 3.90 -7.98 14.07
C MET A 83 3.76 -6.71 13.21
N ALA A 84 4.50 -5.65 13.56
CA ALA A 84 4.48 -4.40 12.81
C ALA A 84 5.00 -4.56 11.36
N GLU A 85 5.99 -5.43 11.15
CA GLU A 85 6.50 -5.73 9.80
C GLU A 85 5.48 -6.54 8.99
N CYS A 86 4.82 -7.51 9.64
CA CYS A 86 3.77 -8.31 9.01
C CYS A 86 2.57 -7.42 8.62
N ASP A 87 2.13 -6.52 9.50
CA ASP A 87 1.07 -5.56 9.22
C ASP A 87 1.44 -4.66 8.03
N ALA A 88 2.69 -4.17 7.98
CA ALA A 88 3.20 -3.37 6.87
C ALA A 88 3.22 -4.14 5.54
N LEU A 89 3.62 -5.41 5.55
CA LEU A 89 3.61 -6.28 4.37
C LEU A 89 2.19 -6.51 3.85
N VAL A 90 1.23 -6.79 4.74
CA VAL A 90 -0.18 -6.96 4.40
C VAL A 90 -0.75 -5.67 3.80
N LYS A 91 -0.51 -4.52 4.44
CA LYS A 91 -0.98 -3.22 3.96
C LYS A 91 -0.43 -2.92 2.56
N ALA A 92 0.88 -3.08 2.36
CA ALA A 92 1.51 -2.83 1.06
C ALA A 92 1.02 -3.78 -0.04
N ALA A 93 0.66 -5.02 0.30
CA ALA A 93 0.03 -5.95 -0.64
C ALA A 93 -1.38 -5.51 -1.03
N CYS A 94 -2.19 -5.09 -0.05
CA CYS A 94 -3.54 -4.63 -0.30
C CYS A 94 -3.58 -3.34 -1.15
N GLU A 95 -2.66 -2.39 -0.91
CA GLU A 95 -2.52 -1.18 -1.75
C GLU A 95 -2.20 -1.50 -3.22
N ARG A 96 -1.51 -2.61 -3.50
CA ARG A 96 -1.30 -3.08 -4.89
C ARG A 96 -2.57 -3.67 -5.49
N ALA A 97 -3.33 -4.42 -4.69
CA ALA A 97 -4.63 -4.94 -5.12
C ALA A 97 -5.64 -3.81 -5.36
N GLU A 98 -5.61 -2.75 -4.55
CA GLU A 98 -6.43 -1.54 -4.72
C GLU A 98 -6.28 -0.98 -6.14
N ALA A 99 -5.03 -0.76 -6.58
CA ALA A 99 -4.76 -0.25 -7.92
C ALA A 99 -5.23 -1.21 -9.03
N GLU A 100 -5.15 -2.54 -8.82
CA GLU A 100 -5.68 -3.55 -9.77
C GLU A 100 -7.21 -3.49 -9.82
N VAL A 101 -7.88 -3.35 -8.68
CA VAL A 101 -9.33 -3.24 -8.52
C VAL A 101 -9.88 -1.96 -9.15
N GLU A 102 -9.23 -0.81 -8.92
CA GLU A 102 -9.61 0.46 -9.56
C GLU A 102 -9.53 0.39 -11.09
N ALA A 103 -8.54 -0.35 -11.61
CA ALA A 103 -8.38 -0.55 -13.05
C ALA A 103 -9.45 -1.48 -13.66
N MET A 104 -10.22 -2.23 -12.85
CA MET A 104 -11.30 -3.11 -13.36
C MET A 104 -12.52 -2.32 -13.84
N GLY A 105 -12.71 -1.07 -13.39
CA GLY A 105 -13.81 -0.21 -13.84
C GLY A 105 -15.20 -0.72 -13.47
N LEU A 106 -15.35 -1.30 -12.27
CA LEU A 106 -16.60 -1.86 -11.77
C LEU A 106 -17.62 -0.73 -11.53
N MET A 107 -18.76 -0.71 -12.22
CA MET A 107 -19.70 0.42 -12.17
C MET A 107 -20.97 0.14 -11.35
N ASP A 108 -21.40 -1.12 -11.27
CA ASP A 108 -22.70 -1.50 -10.70
C ASP A 108 -22.61 -2.03 -9.26
N ILE A 109 -21.46 -1.80 -8.62
CA ILE A 109 -21.10 -2.41 -7.34
C ILE A 109 -20.48 -1.37 -6.40
N SER A 110 -20.75 -1.51 -5.11
CA SER A 110 -20.01 -0.85 -4.04
C SER A 110 -19.68 -1.85 -2.95
N PHE A 111 -18.54 -1.69 -2.28
CA PHE A 111 -18.11 -2.57 -1.21
C PHE A 111 -17.11 -1.91 -0.28
N THR A 112 -16.97 -2.49 0.91
CA THR A 112 -15.85 -2.23 1.82
C THR A 112 -15.09 -3.53 2.01
N TYR A 113 -13.83 -3.56 1.57
CA TYR A 113 -12.92 -4.68 1.76
C TYR A 113 -11.98 -4.39 2.92
N VAL A 114 -11.85 -5.34 3.84
CA VAL A 114 -11.01 -5.19 5.03
C VAL A 114 -10.04 -6.34 5.18
N VAL A 115 -8.86 -6.05 5.71
CA VAL A 115 -7.95 -7.05 6.24
C VAL A 115 -7.70 -6.76 7.72
N LYS A 116 -8.15 -7.66 8.57
CA LYS A 116 -8.07 -7.56 10.02
C LYS A 116 -6.90 -8.38 10.54
N ASN A 117 -6.09 -7.80 11.42
CA ASN A 117 -5.16 -8.54 12.27
C ASN A 117 -5.96 -9.09 13.45
N ASN A 118 -6.08 -10.41 13.55
CA ASN A 118 -6.89 -11.06 14.57
C ASN A 118 -6.21 -11.09 15.94
N ASN A 119 -4.89 -10.89 16.01
CA ASN A 119 -4.14 -10.81 17.26
C ASN A 119 -4.46 -9.49 17.99
N THR A 120 -4.60 -8.39 17.25
CA THR A 120 -4.88 -7.05 17.80
C THR A 120 -6.33 -6.62 17.67
N GLY A 121 -7.08 -7.25 16.78
CA GLY A 121 -8.43 -6.86 16.40
C GLY A 121 -8.51 -5.65 15.49
N GLN A 122 -7.38 -5.10 15.04
CA GLN A 122 -7.34 -3.88 14.22
C GLN A 122 -7.50 -4.19 12.73
N HIS A 123 -8.13 -3.27 11.99
CA HIS A 123 -8.11 -3.29 10.53
C HIS A 123 -6.77 -2.72 10.07
N VAL A 124 -5.90 -3.59 9.57
CA VAL A 124 -4.59 -3.23 9.00
C VAL A 124 -4.78 -2.55 7.64
N TYR A 125 -5.86 -2.92 6.96
CA TYR A 125 -6.27 -2.32 5.70
C TYR A 125 -7.80 -2.26 5.65
N SER A 126 -8.31 -1.17 5.09
CA SER A 126 -9.73 -0.98 4.78
C SER A 126 -9.83 -0.10 3.54
N TYR A 127 -10.62 -0.55 2.56
CA TYR A 127 -10.86 0.17 1.32
C TYR A 127 -12.32 0.11 0.95
N THR A 128 -12.90 1.26 0.64
CA THR A 128 -14.28 1.39 0.18
C THR A 128 -14.27 1.79 -1.28
N TYR A 129 -14.94 0.98 -2.10
CA TYR A 129 -15.13 1.18 -3.52
C TYR A 129 -16.60 1.43 -3.83
N GLY A 130 -16.89 2.34 -4.76
CA GLY A 130 -18.25 2.76 -5.07
C GLY A 130 -18.86 3.65 -3.98
N ASN A 131 -19.77 4.52 -4.37
CA ASN A 131 -20.39 5.54 -3.52
C ASN A 131 -21.90 5.31 -3.45
#